data_AF-A0A1J9QIH3-F1
#
_entry.id   AF-A0A1J9QIH3-F1
#
_cell.length_a   1.000
_cell.length_b   1.000
_cell.length_c   1.000
_cell.angle_alpha   90.00
_cell.angle_beta   90.00
_cell.angle_gamma   90.00
#
_symmetry.space_group_name_H-M   'P 1'
#
loop_
_entity.id
_entity.type
_entity.pdbx_description
1 polymer ?
#
loop_
_entity_poly.entity_id
_entity_poly.type
_entity_poly.pdbx_seq_one_letter_code
_entity_poly.pdbx_strand_id
1 'polypeptide(L)'
;MSIYFPRASLIGLMEYRTLFWSLFCYRYVRLMVNCIAVLLYKPIPLPEYPSFTSRDVTVIVPTLEGHGEQFMETLKTICTAKPHEIISTVDENRKKAEETANCIREFAIDEVDIERTAIIILADDDDDVQWPPNPFPSFLAPFQDLKMGRVATRQCLLRTDNLGIFKRVFEFLGAHYLEQRNFDCTATMFMDGGVPCLSGRTLILRTMMVKDTAFRRYFLNEEWFWMPLSADDDTSVTRWIINHGWNMYFQNLPGEEVKTTLESDLKFLEQCIRWSRSNWRSNLRSLLEQATWRRYPWSTYAASLSTPTQLTIVTEPLLIWLCHKMTEVDAMLHLRSIMQLLGFIASTKFIKLVGWLLSATSLGPYPVVCVYLLWLLPWFDQDILPIYSQQHGPIESADIKKRSAI
;
A
#
# COMPACT_ATOMS: atom_id res chain seq x y z
N MET A 1 -15.68 13.12 -61.49
CA MET A 1 -14.57 12.39 -60.83
C MET A 1 -14.69 12.66 -59.33
N SER A 2 -15.50 11.87 -58.62
CA SER A 2 -15.69 12.05 -57.18
C SER A 2 -14.59 11.29 -56.45
N ILE A 3 -13.71 12.02 -55.79
CA ILE A 3 -12.56 11.46 -55.05
C ILE A 3 -13.11 10.88 -53.74
N TYR A 4 -13.21 9.55 -53.69
CA TYR A 4 -13.46 8.81 -52.46
C TYR A 4 -12.21 8.93 -51.56
N PHE A 5 -12.32 9.65 -50.45
CA PHE A 5 -11.36 9.54 -49.36
C PHE A 5 -11.85 8.43 -48.40
N PRO A 6 -11.15 7.30 -48.28
CA PRO A 6 -11.50 6.32 -47.26
C PRO A 6 -11.07 6.89 -45.91
N ARG A 7 -12.05 7.28 -45.10
CA ARG A 7 -11.88 7.62 -43.69
C ARG A 7 -11.69 6.32 -42.90
N ALA A 8 -10.58 5.64 -43.10
CA ALA A 8 -10.18 4.53 -42.24
C ALA A 8 -9.70 5.13 -40.92
N SER A 9 -10.63 5.39 -40.00
CA SER A 9 -10.27 5.56 -38.60
C SER A 9 -9.61 4.25 -38.13
N LEU A 10 -8.65 4.31 -37.20
CA LEU A 10 -8.01 3.12 -36.62
C LEU A 10 -9.05 2.08 -36.12
N ILE A 11 -10.24 2.56 -35.75
CA ILE A 11 -11.42 1.81 -35.29
C ILE A 11 -12.06 0.99 -36.43
N GLY A 12 -11.91 1.40 -37.70
CA GLY A 12 -12.42 0.68 -38.87
C GLY A 12 -11.60 -0.54 -39.29
N LEU A 13 -10.41 -0.75 -38.71
CA LEU A 13 -9.52 -1.88 -38.99
C LEU A 13 -9.66 -3.05 -37.99
N MET A 14 -10.25 -2.81 -36.82
CA MET A 14 -10.49 -3.84 -35.80
C MET A 14 -11.99 -4.05 -35.61
N GLU A 15 -12.44 -5.30 -35.67
CA GLU A 15 -13.83 -5.64 -35.31
C GLU A 15 -14.12 -5.21 -33.87
N TYR A 16 -15.31 -4.63 -33.62
CA TYR A 16 -15.76 -4.24 -32.28
C TYR A 16 -15.64 -5.37 -31.25
N ARG A 17 -15.78 -6.61 -31.72
CA ARG A 17 -15.56 -7.83 -30.94
C ARG A 17 -14.14 -7.94 -30.40
N THR A 18 -13.14 -7.75 -31.24
CA THR A 18 -11.73 -7.81 -30.84
C THR A 18 -11.40 -6.71 -29.85
N LEU A 19 -11.91 -5.49 -30.07
CA LEU A 19 -11.72 -4.37 -29.16
C LEU A 19 -12.36 -4.63 -27.79
N PHE A 20 -13.59 -5.16 -27.78
CA PHE A 20 -14.29 -5.49 -26.55
C PHE A 20 -13.51 -6.51 -25.73
N TRP A 21 -13.16 -7.65 -26.33
CA TRP A 21 -12.46 -8.72 -25.60
C TRP A 21 -11.05 -8.30 -25.19
N SER A 22 -10.33 -7.50 -25.98
CA SER A 22 -9.03 -6.97 -25.58
C SER A 22 -9.15 -6.08 -24.34
N LEU A 23 -10.10 -5.15 -24.33
CA LEU A 23 -10.33 -4.26 -23.18
C LEU A 23 -10.87 -5.02 -21.96
N PHE A 24 -11.78 -5.96 -22.18
CA PHE A 24 -12.37 -6.80 -21.13
C PHE A 24 -11.29 -7.65 -20.46
N CYS A 25 -10.47 -8.36 -21.24
CA CYS A 25 -9.38 -9.16 -20.73
C CYS A 25 -8.34 -8.30 -20.01
N TYR A 26 -7.92 -7.18 -20.63
CA TYR A 26 -6.98 -6.24 -20.02
C TYR A 26 -7.47 -5.73 -18.65
N ARG A 27 -8.78 -5.52 -18.47
CA ARG A 27 -9.34 -5.04 -17.21
C ARG A 27 -9.58 -6.15 -16.18
N TYR A 28 -10.14 -7.29 -16.59
CA TYR A 28 -10.73 -8.26 -15.67
C TYR A 28 -9.92 -9.53 -15.46
N VAL A 29 -8.99 -9.90 -16.36
CA VAL A 29 -8.08 -11.04 -16.13
C VAL A 29 -7.29 -10.83 -14.85
N ARG A 30 -6.80 -9.61 -14.61
CA ARG A 30 -6.14 -9.23 -13.37
C ARG A 30 -6.95 -9.60 -12.12
N LEU A 31 -8.24 -9.27 -12.08
CA LEU A 31 -9.07 -9.56 -10.90
C LEU A 31 -9.18 -11.07 -10.68
N MET A 32 -9.47 -11.83 -11.74
CA MET A 32 -9.60 -13.29 -11.65
C MET A 32 -8.31 -13.96 -11.18
N VAL A 33 -7.18 -13.58 -11.78
CA VAL A 33 -5.87 -14.13 -11.42
C VAL A 33 -5.48 -13.71 -10.01
N ASN A 34 -5.72 -12.46 -9.61
CA ASN A 34 -5.45 -12.02 -8.24
C ASN A 34 -6.31 -12.76 -7.21
N CYS A 35 -7.58 -13.05 -7.51
CA CYS A 35 -8.43 -13.88 -6.64
C CYS A 35 -7.85 -15.29 -6.49
N ILE A 36 -7.46 -15.94 -7.58
CA ILE A 36 -6.82 -17.27 -7.55
C ILE A 36 -5.52 -17.22 -6.76
N ALA A 37 -4.68 -16.20 -6.99
CA ALA A 37 -3.41 -16.00 -6.31
C ALA A 37 -3.58 -15.89 -4.79
N VAL A 38 -4.57 -15.11 -4.33
CA VAL A 38 -4.87 -14.99 -2.89
C VAL A 38 -5.40 -16.29 -2.30
N LEU A 39 -6.23 -17.04 -3.02
CA LEU A 39 -6.74 -18.34 -2.57
C LEU A 39 -5.64 -19.40 -2.46
N LEU A 40 -4.61 -19.32 -3.30
CA LEU A 40 -3.48 -20.26 -3.32
C LEU A 40 -2.29 -19.81 -2.46
N TYR A 41 -2.27 -18.53 -2.05
CA TYR A 41 -1.19 -17.96 -1.27
C TYR A 41 -1.00 -18.71 0.05
N LYS A 42 0.27 -18.95 0.39
CA LYS A 42 0.68 -19.43 1.70
C LYS A 42 1.82 -18.54 2.21
N PRO A 43 1.76 -18.08 3.47
CA PRO A 43 2.85 -17.33 4.06
C PRO A 43 4.11 -18.20 4.17
N ILE A 44 5.27 -17.55 4.26
CA ILE A 44 6.52 -18.27 4.56
C ILE A 44 6.37 -18.89 5.96
N PRO A 45 6.56 -20.21 6.10
CA PRO A 45 6.41 -20.88 7.38
C PRO A 45 7.48 -20.40 8.36
N LEU A 46 7.15 -20.39 9.64
CA LEU A 46 8.09 -20.07 10.69
C LEU A 46 9.18 -21.16 10.75
N PRO A 47 10.47 -20.80 10.68
CA PRO A 47 11.55 -21.78 10.73
C PRO A 47 11.62 -22.43 12.11
N GLU A 48 11.84 -23.76 12.15
CA GLU A 48 12.04 -24.50 13.41
C GLU A 48 13.31 -24.05 14.15
N TYR A 49 14.36 -23.72 13.38
CA TYR A 49 15.62 -23.17 13.86
C TYR A 49 15.86 -21.79 13.22
N PRO A 50 15.36 -20.70 13.82
CA PRO A 50 15.48 -19.36 13.25
C PRO A 50 16.93 -18.84 13.31
N SER A 51 17.47 -18.41 12.17
CA SER A 51 18.76 -17.70 12.14
C SER A 51 18.73 -16.30 12.77
N PHE A 52 17.54 -15.72 12.95
CA PHE A 52 17.34 -14.39 13.51
C PHE A 52 16.30 -14.45 14.62
N THR A 53 16.58 -13.77 15.71
CA THR A 53 15.72 -13.67 16.89
C THR A 53 15.52 -12.21 17.27
N SER A 54 14.78 -11.94 18.34
CA SER A 54 14.61 -10.57 18.84
C SER A 54 15.94 -9.88 19.18
N ARG A 55 17.01 -10.65 19.47
CA ARG A 55 18.37 -10.15 19.74
C ARG A 55 19.10 -9.61 18.51
N ASP A 56 18.58 -9.89 17.32
CA ASP A 56 19.17 -9.47 16.05
C ASP A 56 18.42 -8.27 15.45
N VAL A 57 17.56 -7.63 16.24
CA VAL A 57 16.65 -6.57 15.83
C VAL A 57 16.91 -5.28 16.61
N THR A 58 17.20 -4.19 15.90
CA THR A 58 17.11 -2.82 16.43
C THR A 58 15.84 -2.17 15.90
N VAL A 59 15.03 -1.59 16.78
CA VAL A 59 13.82 -0.86 16.40
C VAL A 59 14.09 0.63 16.45
N ILE A 60 13.79 1.35 15.38
CA ILE A 60 13.87 2.80 15.30
C ILE A 60 12.45 3.35 15.32
N VAL A 61 12.16 4.24 16.26
CA VAL A 61 10.86 4.89 16.40
C VAL A 61 11.06 6.39 16.14
N PRO A 62 10.84 6.86 14.89
CA PRO A 62 10.75 8.28 14.64
C PRO A 62 9.47 8.81 15.30
N THR A 63 9.58 9.87 16.11
CA THR A 63 8.42 10.53 16.72
C THR A 63 8.56 12.04 16.60
N LEU A 64 7.51 12.72 16.15
CA LEU A 64 7.51 14.18 16.06
C LEU A 64 7.35 14.83 17.43
N GLU A 65 6.38 14.35 18.21
CA GLU A 65 5.99 14.93 19.49
C GLU A 65 6.72 14.29 20.68
N GLY A 66 7.06 13.00 20.61
CA GLY A 66 7.76 12.26 21.66
C GLY A 66 6.95 12.03 22.94
N HIS A 67 5.63 12.25 22.91
CA HIS A 67 4.72 12.04 24.03
C HIS A 67 3.29 11.86 23.51
N GLY A 68 2.41 11.19 24.27
CA GLY A 68 1.02 10.96 23.87
C GLY A 68 0.53 9.56 24.23
N GLU A 69 -0.79 9.38 24.29
CA GLU A 69 -1.39 8.08 24.60
C GLU A 69 -1.05 7.04 23.51
N GLN A 70 -1.15 7.44 22.24
CA GLN A 70 -0.84 6.60 21.09
C GLN A 70 0.64 6.19 21.04
N PHE A 71 1.57 7.14 21.18
CA PHE A 71 3.00 6.84 21.28
C PHE A 71 3.32 5.88 22.43
N MET A 72 2.70 6.08 23.60
CA MET A 72 2.86 5.15 24.73
C MET A 72 2.36 3.75 24.41
N GLU A 73 1.23 3.61 23.70
CA GLU A 73 0.72 2.31 23.27
C GLU A 73 1.64 1.64 22.24
N THR A 74 2.09 2.38 21.22
CA THR A 74 3.09 1.93 20.25
C THR A 74 4.33 1.39 20.96
N LEU A 75 4.94 2.20 21.84
CA LEU A 75 6.12 1.81 22.61
C LEU A 75 5.86 0.58 23.50
N LYS A 76 4.72 0.49 24.18
CA LYS A 76 4.37 -0.70 24.98
C LYS A 76 4.35 -1.97 24.13
N THR A 77 3.79 -1.93 22.93
CA THR A 77 3.77 -3.11 22.04
C THR A 77 5.17 -3.49 21.57
N ILE A 78 6.01 -2.51 21.23
CA ILE A 78 7.41 -2.72 20.83
C ILE A 78 8.23 -3.30 22.00
N CYS A 79 8.10 -2.75 23.22
CA CYS A 79 8.79 -3.27 24.40
C CYS A 79 8.35 -4.70 24.73
N THR A 80 7.05 -5.01 24.57
CA THR A 80 6.53 -6.37 24.76
C THR A 80 7.19 -7.38 23.81
N ALA A 81 7.55 -6.95 22.60
CA ALA A 81 8.25 -7.78 21.63
C ALA A 81 9.71 -8.08 22.03
N LYS A 82 10.31 -7.26 22.92
CA LYS A 82 11.68 -7.40 23.45
C LYS A 82 12.79 -7.44 22.37
N PRO A 83 12.90 -6.40 21.52
CA PRO A 83 14.04 -6.27 20.60
C PRO A 83 15.36 -6.15 21.37
N HIS A 84 16.48 -6.26 20.66
CA HIS A 84 17.80 -6.03 21.23
C HIS A 84 17.96 -4.60 21.74
N GLU A 85 17.44 -3.67 20.96
CA GLU A 85 17.62 -2.24 21.16
C GLU A 85 16.44 -1.48 20.54
N ILE A 86 16.06 -0.37 21.17
CA ILE A 86 15.07 0.56 20.66
C ILE A 86 15.72 1.94 20.65
N ILE A 87 15.64 2.63 19.50
CA ILE A 87 16.21 3.96 19.30
C ILE A 87 15.06 4.91 18.98
N SER A 88 14.90 5.97 19.76
CA SER A 88 13.94 7.04 19.47
C SER A 88 14.67 8.20 18.81
N THR A 89 14.40 8.47 17.53
CA THR A 89 15.08 9.55 16.81
C THR A 89 14.24 10.83 16.87
N VAL A 90 14.60 11.73 17.79
CA VAL A 90 14.17 13.14 17.74
C VAL A 90 15.29 14.04 18.26
N ASP A 91 15.88 14.88 17.42
CA ASP A 91 16.89 15.85 17.91
C ASP A 91 16.26 16.94 18.80
N GLU A 92 15.00 17.33 18.54
CA GLU A 92 14.34 18.46 19.23
C GLU A 92 13.49 18.04 20.44
N ASN A 93 12.90 16.83 20.44
CA ASN A 93 12.02 16.33 21.52
C ASN A 93 12.57 15.08 22.23
N ARG A 94 13.88 14.78 22.08
CA ARG A 94 14.55 13.60 22.70
C ARG A 94 14.18 13.40 24.17
N LYS A 95 14.23 14.48 24.95
CA LYS A 95 13.96 14.44 26.41
C LYS A 95 12.54 13.98 26.74
N LYS A 96 11.53 14.38 25.96
CA LYS A 96 10.13 13.97 26.18
C LYS A 96 9.93 12.50 25.86
N ALA A 97 10.58 12.03 24.79
CA ALA A 97 10.58 10.61 24.43
C ALA A 97 11.29 9.77 25.51
N GLU A 98 12.43 10.25 26.03
CA GLU A 98 13.14 9.64 27.17
C GLU A 98 12.27 9.58 28.44
N GLU A 99 11.60 10.66 28.80
CA GLU A 99 10.67 10.68 29.95
C GLU A 99 9.52 9.69 29.79
N THR A 100 8.91 9.64 28.60
CA THR A 100 7.82 8.71 28.27
C THR A 100 8.31 7.25 28.31
N ALA A 101 9.49 6.97 27.78
CA ALA A 101 10.09 5.65 27.79
C ALA A 101 10.52 5.21 29.20
N ASN A 102 11.04 6.13 30.02
CA ASN A 102 11.40 5.88 31.41
C ASN A 102 10.17 5.54 32.28
N CYS A 103 8.99 6.11 31.97
CA CYS A 103 7.73 5.70 32.60
C CYS A 103 7.37 4.23 32.33
N ILE A 104 7.86 3.66 31.21
CA ILE A 104 7.67 2.25 30.84
C ILE A 104 8.72 1.33 31.54
N ARG A 105 9.70 1.90 32.25
CA ARG A 105 10.68 1.21 33.14
C ARG A 105 11.57 0.12 32.51
N GLU A 106 11.79 0.15 31.20
CA GLU A 106 12.64 -0.84 30.50
C GLU A 106 13.63 -0.22 29.50
N PHE A 107 13.96 1.06 29.63
CA PHE A 107 14.57 1.82 28.53
C PHE A 107 15.95 2.45 28.84
N ALA A 108 16.88 2.38 27.88
CA ALA A 108 18.04 3.27 27.75
C ALA A 108 18.07 3.82 26.31
N ILE A 109 17.98 5.15 26.14
CA ILE A 109 18.16 5.82 24.83
C ILE A 109 19.66 6.07 24.67
N ASP A 110 20.35 5.12 24.04
CA ASP A 110 21.75 5.32 23.64
C ASP A 110 21.83 6.03 22.27
N GLU A 111 22.96 6.69 22.03
CA GLU A 111 23.29 7.27 20.72
C GLU A 111 23.46 6.18 19.66
N VAL A 112 23.09 6.54 18.44
CA VAL A 112 22.98 5.68 17.24
C VAL A 112 24.26 4.86 17.00
N ASP A 113 24.24 3.60 17.43
CA ASP A 113 25.22 2.59 17.01
C ASP A 113 24.50 1.45 16.28
N ILE A 114 24.08 1.72 15.04
CA ILE A 114 23.41 0.78 14.11
C ILE A 114 24.33 -0.44 13.81
N GLU A 115 25.51 -0.55 14.42
CA GLU A 115 26.53 -1.56 14.16
C GLU A 115 26.14 -2.98 14.55
N ARG A 116 25.26 -3.19 15.53
CA ARG A 116 25.20 -4.48 16.25
C ARG A 116 24.22 -5.51 15.70
N THR A 117 23.14 -5.09 15.04
CA THR A 117 22.02 -5.99 14.70
C THR A 117 21.90 -6.24 13.19
N ALA A 118 21.39 -7.41 12.83
CA ALA A 118 21.25 -7.82 11.43
C ALA A 118 20.01 -7.22 10.74
N ILE A 119 19.01 -6.81 11.53
CA ILE A 119 17.72 -6.30 11.07
C ILE A 119 17.39 -4.99 11.76
N ILE A 120 16.95 -4.01 10.97
CA ILE A 120 16.41 -2.73 11.45
C ILE A 120 14.92 -2.73 11.21
N ILE A 121 14.13 -2.30 12.19
CA ILE A 121 12.70 -2.09 12.03
C ILE A 121 12.38 -0.64 12.33
N LEU A 122 11.85 0.09 11.34
CA LEU A 122 11.28 1.40 11.60
C LEU A 122 9.78 1.25 11.90
N ALA A 123 9.38 1.62 13.12
CA ALA A 123 7.99 1.68 13.54
C ALA A 123 7.53 3.13 13.50
N ASP A 124 6.70 3.48 12.51
CA ASP A 124 6.28 4.87 12.31
C ASP A 124 5.24 5.25 13.37
N ASP A 125 5.63 6.16 14.27
CA ASP A 125 4.75 6.61 15.36
C ASP A 125 3.60 7.48 14.82
N ASP A 126 3.81 8.20 13.72
CA ASP A 126 2.79 9.06 13.10
C ASP A 126 1.62 8.25 12.49
N ASP A 127 1.77 6.92 12.37
CA ASP A 127 0.73 5.99 11.86
C ASP A 127 0.08 5.15 12.98
N ASP A 128 0.29 5.46 14.27
CA ASP A 128 -0.30 4.78 15.44
C ASP A 128 -0.17 3.25 15.39
N VAL A 129 1.07 2.78 15.29
CA VAL A 129 1.38 1.38 14.97
C VAL A 129 1.37 0.49 16.21
N GLN A 130 0.48 -0.50 16.25
CA GLN A 130 0.45 -1.53 17.28
C GLN A 130 0.87 -2.89 16.72
N TRP A 131 1.92 -3.47 17.32
CA TRP A 131 2.42 -4.79 16.93
C TRP A 131 1.67 -5.93 17.63
N PRO A 132 1.60 -7.12 17.02
CA PRO A 132 1.12 -8.32 17.72
C PRO A 132 2.08 -8.67 18.87
N PRO A 133 1.64 -9.42 19.90
CA PRO A 133 2.44 -9.68 21.10
C PRO A 133 3.78 -10.41 20.85
N ASN A 134 3.87 -11.22 19.79
CA ASN A 134 5.08 -11.95 19.41
C ASN A 134 5.35 -11.77 17.91
N PRO A 135 5.82 -10.59 17.47
CA PRO A 135 5.87 -10.24 16.05
C PRO A 135 7.09 -10.85 15.33
N PHE A 136 8.20 -11.05 16.05
CA PHE A 136 9.48 -11.36 15.43
C PHE A 136 9.56 -12.69 14.68
N PRO A 137 8.95 -13.80 15.12
CA PRO A 137 8.97 -15.03 14.33
C PRO A 137 8.48 -14.83 12.89
N SER A 138 7.36 -14.13 12.70
CA SER A 138 6.80 -13.87 11.37
C SER A 138 7.52 -12.76 10.62
N PHE A 139 7.92 -11.69 11.32
CA PHE A 139 8.68 -10.59 10.72
C PHE A 139 10.02 -11.07 10.17
N LEU A 140 10.67 -12.00 10.88
CA LEU A 140 12.03 -12.45 10.60
C LEU A 140 12.10 -13.71 9.73
N ALA A 141 11.03 -14.49 9.63
CA ALA A 141 11.01 -15.72 8.82
C ALA A 141 11.46 -15.52 7.36
N PRO A 142 11.09 -14.44 6.63
CA PRO A 142 11.56 -14.27 5.25
C PRO A 142 13.06 -13.93 5.14
N PHE A 143 13.70 -13.45 6.21
CA PHE A 143 15.12 -13.08 6.19
C PHE A 143 16.07 -14.28 6.21
N GLN A 144 15.57 -15.52 6.30
CA GLN A 144 16.36 -16.71 6.01
C GLN A 144 16.95 -16.68 4.59
N ASP A 145 16.29 -16.00 3.65
CA ASP A 145 16.91 -15.63 2.37
C ASP A 145 17.89 -14.47 2.57
N LEU A 146 19.18 -14.72 2.31
CA LEU A 146 20.25 -13.74 2.40
C LEU A 146 20.03 -12.52 1.48
N LYS A 147 19.29 -12.67 0.39
CA LYS A 147 18.91 -11.57 -0.51
C LYS A 147 17.63 -10.85 -0.10
N MET A 148 16.98 -11.23 0.99
CA MET A 148 15.81 -10.51 1.49
C MET A 148 16.21 -9.13 2.01
N GLY A 149 15.80 -8.07 1.33
CA GLY A 149 16.07 -6.68 1.69
C GLY A 149 14.99 -6.07 2.58
N ARG A 150 13.72 -6.41 2.34
CA ARG A 150 12.59 -5.87 3.10
C ARG A 150 11.43 -6.84 3.25
N VAL A 151 10.80 -6.80 4.42
CA VAL A 151 9.54 -7.49 4.71
C VAL A 151 8.49 -6.46 5.13
N ALA A 152 7.24 -6.68 4.72
CA ALA A 152 6.09 -6.05 5.38
C ALA A 152 5.04 -7.11 5.70
N THR A 153 4.17 -6.79 6.64
CA THR A 153 3.12 -7.68 7.13
C THR A 153 1.74 -7.15 6.79
N ARG A 154 0.74 -8.02 6.96
CA ARG A 154 -0.67 -7.69 6.86
C ARG A 154 -1.00 -6.51 7.78
N GLN A 155 -1.75 -5.55 7.25
CA GLN A 155 -2.19 -4.36 8.00
C GLN A 155 -3.66 -4.47 8.38
N CYS A 156 -4.01 -4.03 9.59
CA CYS A 156 -5.39 -4.03 10.04
C CYS A 156 -5.73 -2.70 10.70
N LEU A 157 -6.97 -2.24 10.53
CA LEU A 157 -7.42 -1.05 11.23
C LEU A 157 -7.60 -1.37 12.72
N LEU A 158 -7.02 -0.55 13.59
CA LEU A 158 -7.31 -0.54 15.01
C LEU A 158 -8.74 -0.01 15.21
N ARG A 159 -9.62 -0.84 15.77
CA ARG A 159 -11.04 -0.51 15.93
C ARG A 159 -11.25 0.24 17.24
N THR A 160 -12.01 1.32 17.19
CA THR A 160 -12.39 2.07 18.38
C THR A 160 -13.80 1.69 18.80
N ASP A 161 -13.99 1.33 20.07
CA ASP A 161 -15.31 1.06 20.61
C ASP A 161 -16.13 2.36 20.75
N ASN A 162 -17.47 2.26 20.69
CA ASN A 162 -18.41 3.34 21.00
C ASN A 162 -18.42 4.59 20.08
N LEU A 163 -18.19 4.42 18.78
CA LEU A 163 -18.28 5.56 17.85
C LEU A 163 -19.71 5.98 17.49
N GLY A 164 -19.87 7.16 16.90
CA GLY A 164 -21.11 7.56 16.23
C GLY A 164 -21.25 6.88 14.85
N ILE A 165 -22.47 6.88 14.27
CA ILE A 165 -22.73 6.27 12.95
C ILE A 165 -21.83 6.86 11.86
N PHE A 166 -21.63 8.18 11.87
CA PHE A 166 -20.80 8.86 10.87
C PHE A 166 -19.33 8.42 10.91
N LYS A 167 -18.72 8.35 12.10
CA LYS A 167 -17.35 7.89 12.28
C LYS A 167 -17.16 6.42 11.87
N ARG A 168 -18.16 5.57 12.16
CA ARG A 168 -18.17 4.17 11.70
C ARG A 168 -18.12 4.02 10.18
N VAL A 169 -18.69 4.98 9.43
CA VAL A 169 -18.58 4.97 7.96
C VAL A 169 -17.12 5.18 7.55
N PHE A 170 -16.41 6.14 8.13
CA PHE A 170 -14.99 6.38 7.81
C PHE A 170 -14.08 5.24 8.27
N GLU A 171 -14.31 4.69 9.47
CA GLU A 171 -13.60 3.48 9.89
C GLU A 171 -13.82 2.31 8.93
N PHE A 172 -15.07 2.09 8.49
CA PHE A 172 -15.37 1.05 7.51
C PHE A 172 -14.59 1.26 6.20
N LEU A 173 -14.50 2.50 5.73
CA LEU A 173 -13.76 2.85 4.52
C LEU A 173 -12.25 2.66 4.69
N GLY A 174 -11.70 3.07 5.84
CA GLY A 174 -10.30 2.84 6.19
C GLY A 174 -9.95 1.35 6.29
N ALA A 175 -10.79 0.56 6.96
CA ALA A 175 -10.63 -0.88 7.06
C ALA A 175 -10.70 -1.54 5.68
N HIS A 176 -11.66 -1.15 4.85
CA HIS A 176 -11.78 -1.66 3.49
C HIS A 176 -10.57 -1.31 2.62
N TYR A 177 -10.03 -0.09 2.75
CA TYR A 177 -8.83 0.33 2.06
C TYR A 177 -7.61 -0.55 2.41
N LEU A 178 -7.39 -0.82 3.70
CA LEU A 178 -6.29 -1.70 4.15
C LEU A 178 -6.50 -3.15 3.68
N GLU A 179 -7.72 -3.66 3.75
CA GLU A 179 -8.06 -5.00 3.25
C GLU A 179 -7.81 -5.15 1.74
N GLN A 180 -8.19 -4.15 0.96
CA GLN A 180 -7.90 -4.14 -0.46
C GLN A 180 -6.39 -4.10 -0.73
N ARG A 181 -5.63 -3.30 0.01
CA ARG A 181 -4.17 -3.25 -0.10
C ARG A 181 -3.55 -4.60 0.23
N ASN A 182 -3.99 -5.25 1.32
CA ASN A 182 -3.54 -6.60 1.68
C ASN A 182 -3.83 -7.61 0.57
N PHE A 183 -5.04 -7.57 -0.01
CA PHE A 183 -5.43 -8.43 -1.14
C PHE A 183 -4.52 -8.21 -2.36
N ASP A 184 -4.35 -6.97 -2.77
CA ASP A 184 -3.55 -6.63 -3.96
C ASP A 184 -2.07 -6.99 -3.74
N CYS A 185 -1.48 -6.68 -2.57
CA CYS A 185 -0.10 -7.08 -2.23
C CYS A 185 0.08 -8.60 -2.15
N THR A 186 -0.87 -9.33 -1.58
CA THR A 186 -0.81 -10.81 -1.49
C THR A 186 -0.84 -11.43 -2.87
N ALA A 187 -1.75 -10.96 -3.73
CA ALA A 187 -1.90 -11.47 -5.09
C ALA A 187 -0.61 -11.28 -5.90
N THR A 188 -0.04 -10.07 -5.90
CA THR A 188 1.17 -9.79 -6.67
C THR A 188 2.39 -10.50 -6.08
N MET A 189 2.49 -10.58 -4.75
CA MET A 189 3.53 -11.34 -4.07
C MET A 189 3.51 -12.83 -4.45
N PHE A 190 2.32 -13.44 -4.55
CA PHE A 190 2.19 -14.82 -5.03
C PHE A 190 2.59 -14.97 -6.51
N MET A 191 2.18 -14.02 -7.35
CA MET A 191 2.31 -14.14 -8.80
C MET A 191 3.75 -13.98 -9.30
N ASP A 192 4.49 -13.00 -8.78
CA ASP A 192 5.87 -12.76 -9.19
C ASP A 192 6.80 -12.26 -8.07
N GLY A 193 6.31 -12.15 -6.83
CA GLY A 193 7.08 -11.63 -5.70
C GLY A 193 7.19 -10.09 -5.69
N GLY A 194 6.47 -9.40 -6.57
CA GLY A 194 6.49 -7.96 -6.70
C GLY A 194 5.37 -7.28 -5.90
N VAL A 195 5.62 -6.03 -5.51
CA VAL A 195 4.60 -5.07 -5.05
C VAL A 195 5.04 -3.67 -5.47
N PRO A 196 4.12 -2.74 -5.76
CA PRO A 196 4.48 -1.36 -6.11
C PRO A 196 5.10 -0.60 -4.92
N CYS A 197 4.63 -0.90 -3.71
CA CYS A 197 5.03 -0.24 -2.47
C CYS A 197 4.71 -1.17 -1.31
N LEU A 198 5.72 -1.58 -0.53
CA LEU A 198 5.49 -2.15 0.81
C LEU A 198 5.22 -1.01 1.79
N SER A 199 4.33 -1.21 2.78
CA SER A 199 3.91 -0.10 3.66
C SER A 199 5.04 0.43 4.55
N GLY A 200 5.05 1.75 4.71
CA GLY A 200 5.93 2.49 5.62
C GLY A 200 5.58 2.49 7.11
N ARG A 201 4.52 1.80 7.55
CA ARG A 201 4.11 1.76 8.97
C ARG A 201 5.06 0.93 9.84
N THR A 202 5.54 -0.18 9.29
CA THR A 202 6.54 -1.03 9.93
C THR A 202 7.51 -1.49 8.84
N LEU A 203 8.61 -0.76 8.66
CA LEU A 203 9.63 -1.11 7.66
C LEU A 203 10.63 -2.07 8.30
N ILE A 204 10.51 -3.35 7.97
CA ILE A 204 11.45 -4.37 8.41
C ILE A 204 12.52 -4.50 7.33
N LEU A 205 13.74 -4.06 7.61
CA LEU A 205 14.82 -3.91 6.64
C LEU A 205 16.06 -4.70 7.06
N ARG A 206 16.80 -5.20 6.07
CA ARG A 206 18.11 -5.79 6.33
C ARG A 206 19.15 -4.70 6.58
N THR A 207 19.85 -4.76 7.71
CA THR A 207 20.84 -3.75 8.10
C THR A 207 21.93 -3.54 7.05
N MET A 208 22.45 -4.61 6.43
CA MET A 208 23.51 -4.47 5.42
C MET A 208 23.09 -3.69 4.18
N MET A 209 21.79 -3.72 3.82
CA MET A 209 21.26 -2.92 2.71
C MET A 209 21.18 -1.45 3.10
N VAL A 210 20.72 -1.16 4.32
CA VAL A 210 20.57 0.22 4.82
C VAL A 210 21.93 0.91 5.03
N LYS A 211 22.94 0.17 5.47
CA LYS A 211 24.31 0.69 5.65
C LYS A 211 25.05 0.99 4.35
N ASP A 212 24.53 0.51 3.21
CA ASP A 212 25.18 0.80 1.94
C ASP A 212 25.17 2.30 1.67
N THR A 213 26.37 2.87 1.48
CA THR A 213 26.55 4.28 1.13
C THR A 213 25.80 4.68 -0.14
N ALA A 214 25.63 3.73 -1.08
CA ALA A 214 24.86 3.96 -2.30
C ALA A 214 23.36 4.07 -1.99
N PHE A 215 22.85 3.22 -1.09
CA PHE A 215 21.46 3.29 -0.63
C PHE A 215 21.19 4.61 0.09
N ARG A 216 22.03 4.98 1.06
CA ARG A 216 21.88 6.26 1.79
C ARG A 216 21.90 7.46 0.86
N ARG A 217 22.84 7.50 -0.09
CA ARG A 217 22.89 8.57 -1.08
C ARG A 217 21.63 8.60 -1.96
N TYR A 218 21.13 7.45 -2.39
CA TYR A 218 19.90 7.37 -3.17
C TYR A 218 18.69 7.86 -2.38
N PHE A 219 18.53 7.35 -1.16
CA PHE A 219 17.39 7.64 -0.30
C PHE A 219 17.34 9.13 0.10
N LEU A 220 18.48 9.76 0.36
CA LEU A 220 18.55 11.18 0.71
C LEU A 220 18.34 12.14 -0.48
N ASN A 221 18.65 11.70 -1.71
CA ASN A 221 18.67 12.57 -2.89
C ASN A 221 17.62 12.18 -3.96
N GLU A 222 16.55 11.48 -3.57
CA GLU A 222 15.53 11.08 -4.53
C GLU A 222 14.74 12.29 -5.05
N GLU A 223 14.57 12.36 -6.38
CA GLU A 223 13.83 13.42 -7.06
C GLU A 223 12.76 12.88 -8.01
N TRP A 224 11.64 13.60 -8.11
CA TRP A 224 10.60 13.43 -9.12
C TRP A 224 10.49 14.69 -9.97
N PHE A 225 10.86 14.58 -11.26
CA PHE A 225 10.94 15.71 -12.20
C PHE A 225 11.49 16.96 -11.50
N TRP A 226 12.79 16.93 -11.18
CA TRP A 226 13.59 18.04 -10.61
C TRP A 226 13.16 18.56 -9.23
N MET A 227 12.15 17.94 -8.60
CA MET A 227 11.72 18.25 -7.24
C MET A 227 12.14 17.11 -6.29
N PRO A 228 12.71 17.40 -5.11
CA PRO A 228 12.93 16.39 -4.09
C PRO A 228 11.63 15.64 -3.79
N LEU A 229 11.67 14.32 -3.86
CA LEU A 229 10.55 13.47 -3.49
C LEU A 229 10.71 13.15 -2.00
N SER A 230 10.20 14.03 -1.12
CA SER A 230 10.23 13.83 0.34
C SER A 230 9.09 12.93 0.83
N ALA A 231 7.92 13.05 0.23
CA ALA A 231 6.78 12.17 0.52
C ALA A 231 6.93 10.86 -0.29
N ASP A 232 6.96 9.71 0.40
CA ASP A 232 6.97 8.32 -0.12
C ASP A 232 8.27 7.51 0.11
N ASP A 233 8.88 7.64 1.29
CA ASP A 233 10.04 6.84 1.70
C ASP A 233 9.85 5.33 1.52
N ASP A 234 8.65 4.84 1.83
CA ASP A 234 8.34 3.42 1.70
C ASP A 234 8.37 2.94 0.24
N THR A 235 8.08 3.81 -0.71
CA THR A 235 8.15 3.46 -2.13
C THR A 235 9.55 3.66 -2.70
N SER A 236 10.29 4.65 -2.19
CA SER A 236 11.72 4.82 -2.45
C SER A 236 12.51 3.55 -2.15
N VAL A 237 12.36 3.03 -0.93
CA VAL A 237 13.02 1.80 -0.47
C VAL A 237 12.60 0.61 -1.32
N THR A 238 11.31 0.50 -1.65
CA THR A 238 10.79 -0.57 -2.52
C THR A 238 11.46 -0.54 -3.89
N ARG A 239 11.59 0.65 -4.50
CA ARG A 239 12.22 0.81 -5.81
C ARG A 239 13.71 0.52 -5.79
N TRP A 240 14.41 0.94 -4.75
CA TRP A 240 15.82 0.59 -4.54
C TRP A 240 16.03 -0.92 -4.57
N ILE A 241 15.21 -1.66 -3.81
CA ILE A 241 15.26 -3.12 -3.73
C ILE A 241 15.09 -3.77 -5.12
N ILE A 242 14.10 -3.30 -5.87
CA ILE A 242 13.82 -3.78 -7.23
C ILE A 242 15.05 -3.57 -8.13
N ASN A 243 15.59 -2.35 -8.14
CA ASN A 243 16.69 -1.94 -9.02
C ASN A 243 18.05 -2.57 -8.66
N HIS A 244 18.29 -2.89 -7.39
CA HIS A 244 19.58 -3.40 -6.90
C HIS A 244 19.59 -4.91 -6.66
N GLY A 245 18.57 -5.64 -7.12
CA GLY A 245 18.56 -7.10 -7.07
C GLY A 245 18.26 -7.70 -5.69
N TRP A 246 17.82 -6.89 -4.72
CA TRP A 246 17.32 -7.37 -3.43
C TRP A 246 15.92 -7.94 -3.58
N ASN A 247 15.57 -8.93 -2.77
CA ASN A 247 14.22 -9.48 -2.67
C ASN A 247 13.40 -8.69 -1.65
N MET A 248 12.08 -8.74 -1.81
CA MET A 248 11.13 -8.25 -0.84
C MET A 248 10.03 -9.27 -0.64
N TYR A 249 9.38 -9.22 0.52
CA TYR A 249 8.28 -10.11 0.82
C TYR A 249 7.15 -9.43 1.58
N PHE A 250 5.92 -9.79 1.22
CA PHE A 250 4.72 -9.42 1.97
C PHE A 250 4.20 -10.66 2.67
N GLN A 251 4.36 -10.69 3.99
CA GLN A 251 3.97 -11.80 4.85
C GLN A 251 2.50 -11.60 5.29
N ASN A 252 1.58 -12.21 4.55
CA ASN A 252 0.16 -12.17 4.87
C ASN A 252 -0.22 -13.36 5.76
N LEU A 253 -0.09 -13.19 7.08
CA LEU A 253 -0.44 -14.18 8.07
C LEU A 253 -1.60 -13.65 8.95
N PRO A 254 -2.81 -14.23 8.86
CA PRO A 254 -3.93 -13.84 9.70
C PRO A 254 -3.63 -14.05 11.19
N GLY A 255 -3.97 -13.07 12.03
CA GLY A 255 -3.70 -13.07 13.47
C GLY A 255 -2.35 -12.47 13.89
N GLU A 256 -1.46 -12.19 12.92
CA GLU A 256 -0.19 -11.50 13.16
C GLU A 256 -0.12 -10.19 12.37
N GLU A 257 -1.19 -9.40 12.45
CA GLU A 257 -1.30 -8.12 11.77
C GLU A 257 -0.66 -6.98 12.55
N VAL A 258 -0.07 -6.05 11.82
CA VAL A 258 0.24 -4.72 12.33
C VAL A 258 -1.04 -3.89 12.31
N LYS A 259 -1.46 -3.40 13.47
CA LYS A 259 -2.64 -2.54 13.61
C LYS A 259 -2.25 -1.08 13.51
N THR A 260 -3.13 -0.26 12.96
CA THR A 260 -2.91 1.18 12.71
C THR A 260 -4.24 1.91 12.81
N THR A 261 -4.25 3.17 13.19
CA THR A 261 -5.45 4.02 13.11
C THR A 261 -5.51 4.69 11.74
N LEU A 262 -6.68 5.17 11.37
CA LEU A 262 -6.89 6.05 10.21
C LEU A 262 -7.85 7.17 10.63
N GLU A 263 -7.82 8.28 9.90
CA GLU A 263 -8.73 9.39 10.16
C GLU A 263 -10.20 8.92 10.12
N SER A 264 -10.99 9.32 11.12
CA SER A 264 -12.38 8.87 11.29
C SER A 264 -13.43 9.92 10.90
N ASP A 265 -12.99 10.96 10.20
CA ASP A 265 -13.80 12.08 9.72
C ASP A 265 -13.45 12.44 8.26
N LEU A 266 -13.86 13.63 7.80
CA LEU A 266 -13.59 14.09 6.45
C LEU A 266 -12.11 14.21 6.10
N LYS A 267 -11.21 14.32 7.09
CA LYS A 267 -9.75 14.29 6.87
C LYS A 267 -9.29 12.97 6.26
N PHE A 268 -10.05 11.89 6.42
CA PHE A 268 -9.81 10.63 5.72
C PHE A 268 -9.78 10.81 4.20
N LEU A 269 -10.61 11.71 3.67
CA LEU A 269 -10.62 12.01 2.23
C LEU A 269 -9.36 12.75 1.82
N GLU A 270 -8.89 13.70 2.63
CA GLU A 270 -7.63 14.40 2.41
C GLU A 270 -6.45 13.42 2.45
N GLN A 271 -6.48 12.47 3.38
CA GLN A 271 -5.52 11.37 3.49
C GLN A 271 -5.53 10.50 2.22
N CYS A 272 -6.71 10.12 1.72
CA CYS A 272 -6.85 9.37 0.46
C CYS A 272 -6.33 10.15 -0.75
N ILE A 273 -6.60 11.46 -0.84
CA ILE A 273 -6.10 12.32 -1.92
C ILE A 273 -4.58 12.38 -1.89
N ARG A 274 -3.99 12.54 -0.70
CA ARG A 274 -2.53 12.52 -0.51
C ARG A 274 -1.94 11.20 -1.03
N TRP A 275 -2.45 10.06 -0.56
CA TRP A 275 -1.97 8.75 -1.02
C TRP A 275 -2.17 8.51 -2.51
N SER A 276 -3.28 8.98 -3.08
CA SER A 276 -3.53 8.88 -4.52
C SER A 276 -2.45 9.63 -5.30
N ARG A 277 -2.17 10.90 -4.93
CA ARG A 277 -1.14 11.71 -5.60
C ARG A 277 0.25 11.08 -5.51
N SER A 278 0.62 10.57 -4.35
CA SER A 278 1.84 9.80 -4.10
C SER A 278 1.93 8.57 -5.00
N ASN A 279 0.89 7.73 -4.99
CA ASN A 279 0.82 6.52 -5.80
C ASN A 279 0.94 6.80 -7.30
N TRP A 280 0.37 7.91 -7.80
CA TRP A 280 0.53 8.34 -9.19
C TRP A 280 1.99 8.66 -9.54
N ARG A 281 2.64 9.54 -8.79
CA ARG A 281 4.05 9.90 -9.03
C ARG A 281 4.94 8.66 -8.97
N SER A 282 4.75 7.88 -7.93
CA SER A 282 5.61 6.76 -7.61
C SER A 282 5.48 5.60 -8.60
N ASN A 283 4.26 5.24 -9.00
CA ASN A 283 4.05 4.18 -10.00
C ASN A 283 4.54 4.61 -11.38
N LEU A 284 4.31 5.87 -11.79
CA LEU A 284 4.85 6.37 -13.04
C LEU A 284 6.38 6.36 -13.02
N ARG A 285 7.02 6.69 -11.90
CA ARG A 285 8.47 6.53 -11.74
C ARG A 285 8.89 5.09 -11.93
N SER A 286 8.25 4.16 -11.23
CA SER A 286 8.60 2.74 -11.29
C SER A 286 8.41 2.14 -12.68
N LEU A 287 7.47 2.65 -13.49
CA LEU A 287 7.31 2.25 -14.90
C LEU A 287 8.48 2.67 -15.80
N LEU A 288 9.18 3.76 -15.46
CA LEU A 288 10.38 4.20 -16.18
C LEU A 288 11.61 3.36 -15.81
N GLU A 289 11.58 2.68 -14.67
CA GLU A 289 12.67 1.83 -14.21
C GLU A 289 12.61 0.45 -14.89
N GLN A 290 13.67 0.10 -15.62
CA GLN A 290 13.69 -1.13 -16.41
C GLN A 290 13.56 -2.41 -15.56
N ALA A 291 14.09 -2.40 -14.34
CA ALA A 291 14.07 -3.56 -13.46
C ALA A 291 12.64 -3.92 -13.03
N THR A 292 11.73 -2.94 -12.88
CA THR A 292 10.34 -3.16 -12.44
C THR A 292 9.61 -4.12 -13.36
N TRP A 293 9.59 -3.84 -14.66
CA TRP A 293 8.82 -4.63 -15.63
C TRP A 293 9.54 -5.90 -16.08
N ARG A 294 10.86 -5.98 -15.96
CA ARG A 294 11.62 -7.21 -16.23
C ARG A 294 11.52 -8.23 -15.10
N ARG A 295 11.57 -7.77 -13.86
CA ARG A 295 11.59 -8.65 -12.69
C ARG A 295 10.19 -9.01 -12.21
N TYR A 296 9.24 -8.07 -12.33
CA TYR A 296 7.88 -8.22 -11.82
C TYR A 296 6.84 -7.83 -12.88
N PRO A 297 6.72 -8.61 -13.97
CA PRO A 297 5.83 -8.27 -15.08
C PRO A 297 4.35 -8.28 -14.68
N TRP A 298 3.94 -9.20 -13.81
CA TRP A 298 2.55 -9.26 -13.33
C TRP A 298 2.25 -8.08 -12.43
N SER A 299 3.11 -7.78 -11.45
CA SER A 299 2.98 -6.61 -10.58
C SER A 299 2.94 -5.30 -11.37
N THR A 300 3.76 -5.19 -12.43
CA THR A 300 3.76 -4.04 -13.33
C THR A 300 2.40 -3.88 -14.00
N TYR A 301 1.85 -4.95 -14.57
CA TYR A 301 0.52 -4.94 -15.19
C TYR A 301 -0.58 -4.67 -14.16
N ALA A 302 -0.54 -5.36 -13.03
CA ALA A 302 -1.62 -5.39 -12.06
C ALA A 302 -1.70 -4.14 -11.19
N ALA A 303 -0.57 -3.51 -10.88
CA ALA A 303 -0.50 -2.35 -9.99
C ALA A 303 -0.01 -1.09 -10.72
N SER A 304 1.21 -1.09 -11.26
CA SER A 304 1.83 0.13 -11.78
C SER A 304 1.13 0.67 -13.02
N LEU A 305 0.87 -0.17 -14.03
CA LEU A 305 0.13 0.19 -15.24
C LEU A 305 -1.34 0.49 -14.97
N SER A 306 -1.91 -0.08 -13.90
CA SER A 306 -3.29 0.20 -13.54
C SER A 306 -3.52 1.65 -13.14
N THR A 307 -2.49 2.35 -12.65
CA THR A 307 -2.62 3.76 -12.25
C THR A 307 -3.02 4.66 -13.42
N PRO A 308 -2.31 4.67 -14.57
CA PRO A 308 -2.72 5.44 -15.74
C PRO A 308 -3.88 4.81 -16.53
N THR A 309 -4.11 3.49 -16.44
CA THR A 309 -5.05 2.79 -17.34
C THR A 309 -6.38 2.39 -16.72
N GLN A 310 -6.52 2.44 -15.40
CA GLN A 310 -7.75 2.09 -14.68
C GLN A 310 -8.69 3.30 -14.52
N LEU A 311 -8.84 4.09 -15.59
CA LEU A 311 -9.89 5.09 -15.69
C LEU A 311 -11.24 4.38 -15.81
N THR A 312 -11.82 3.98 -14.67
CA THR A 312 -13.09 3.24 -14.60
C THR A 312 -14.21 4.02 -15.30
N ILE A 313 -14.22 5.35 -15.16
CA ILE A 313 -15.16 6.27 -15.82
C ILE A 313 -15.05 6.22 -17.35
N VAL A 314 -13.89 5.84 -17.90
CA VAL A 314 -13.69 5.72 -19.35
C VAL A 314 -13.89 4.28 -19.81
N THR A 315 -13.22 3.34 -19.14
CA THR A 315 -13.14 1.94 -19.55
C THR A 315 -14.45 1.18 -19.40
N GLU A 316 -15.25 1.42 -18.34
CA GLU A 316 -16.53 0.72 -18.16
C GLU A 316 -17.61 1.22 -19.14
N PRO A 317 -17.82 2.54 -19.33
CA PRO A 317 -18.71 3.03 -20.38
C PRO A 317 -18.26 2.61 -21.78
N LEU A 318 -16.95 2.58 -22.06
CA LEU A 318 -16.42 2.09 -23.33
C LEU A 318 -16.73 0.61 -23.55
N LEU A 319 -16.61 -0.24 -22.52
CA LEU A 319 -17.01 -1.65 -22.59
C LEU A 319 -18.52 -1.80 -22.85
N ILE A 320 -19.36 -1.00 -22.19
CA ILE A 320 -20.81 -0.99 -22.40
C ILE A 320 -21.15 -0.57 -23.83
N TRP A 321 -20.49 0.48 -24.34
CA TRP A 321 -20.67 0.97 -25.70
C TRP A 321 -20.21 -0.06 -26.74
N LEU A 322 -19.05 -0.69 -26.56
CA LEU A 322 -18.57 -1.77 -27.42
C LEU A 322 -19.52 -2.96 -27.39
N CYS A 323 -20.05 -3.33 -26.22
CA CYS A 323 -21.08 -4.36 -26.07
C CYS A 323 -22.32 -4.03 -26.89
N HIS A 324 -22.86 -2.81 -26.74
CA HIS A 324 -23.98 -2.34 -27.53
C HIS A 324 -23.72 -2.44 -29.04
N LYS A 325 -22.54 -1.99 -29.51
CA LYS A 325 -22.18 -2.05 -30.94
C LYS A 325 -22.04 -3.46 -31.49
N MET A 326 -21.62 -4.42 -30.68
CA MET A 326 -21.57 -5.82 -31.12
C MET A 326 -22.95 -6.47 -31.25
N THR A 327 -23.93 -6.01 -30.48
CA THR A 327 -25.22 -6.71 -30.33
C THR A 327 -26.43 -5.92 -30.84
N GLU A 328 -26.28 -4.67 -31.30
CA GLU A 328 -27.40 -3.78 -31.70
C GLU A 328 -28.31 -4.34 -32.81
N VAL A 329 -27.86 -5.36 -33.55
CA VAL A 329 -28.62 -6.01 -34.63
C VAL A 329 -29.71 -6.96 -34.11
N ASP A 330 -29.51 -7.60 -32.95
CA ASP A 330 -30.44 -8.55 -32.34
C ASP A 330 -30.88 -8.05 -30.96
N ALA A 331 -32.15 -7.67 -30.84
CA ALA A 331 -32.71 -7.08 -29.61
C ALA A 331 -32.66 -8.04 -28.40
N MET A 332 -32.87 -9.34 -28.60
CA MET A 332 -32.84 -10.32 -27.52
C MET A 332 -31.41 -10.58 -27.05
N LEU A 333 -30.48 -10.71 -28.01
CA LEU A 333 -29.05 -10.84 -27.71
C LEU A 333 -28.52 -9.58 -27.02
N HIS A 334 -28.87 -8.39 -27.51
CA HIS A 334 -28.45 -7.10 -26.95
C HIS A 334 -28.84 -6.95 -25.48
N LEU A 335 -30.12 -7.17 -25.17
CA LEU A 335 -30.61 -7.04 -23.80
C LEU A 335 -29.88 -8.03 -22.87
N ARG A 336 -29.72 -9.28 -23.29
CA ARG A 336 -29.03 -10.31 -22.49
C ARG A 336 -27.56 -9.96 -22.26
N SER A 337 -26.82 -9.58 -23.29
CA SER A 337 -25.40 -9.26 -23.19
C SER A 337 -25.13 -8.02 -22.33
N ILE A 338 -25.96 -6.98 -22.45
CA ILE A 338 -25.85 -5.78 -21.61
C ILE A 338 -26.15 -6.12 -20.14
N MET A 339 -27.23 -6.86 -19.86
CA MET A 339 -27.54 -7.26 -18.47
C MET A 339 -26.45 -8.15 -17.86
N GLN A 340 -25.88 -9.09 -18.62
CA GLN A 340 -24.77 -9.92 -18.17
C GLN A 340 -23.53 -9.09 -17.88
N LEU A 341 -23.18 -8.14 -18.76
CA LEU A 341 -22.03 -7.25 -18.56
C LEU A 341 -22.22 -6.37 -17.32
N LEU A 342 -23.39 -5.75 -17.15
CA LEU A 342 -23.69 -4.92 -15.99
C LEU A 342 -23.68 -5.74 -14.69
N GLY A 343 -24.28 -6.93 -14.71
CA GLY A 343 -24.25 -7.87 -13.59
C GLY A 343 -22.82 -8.27 -13.22
N PHE A 344 -21.97 -8.54 -14.21
CA PHE A 344 -20.56 -8.86 -14.01
C PHE A 344 -19.77 -7.65 -13.46
N ILE A 345 -19.94 -6.45 -14.02
CA ILE A 345 -19.32 -5.22 -13.51
C ILE A 345 -19.71 -5.03 -12.05
N ALA A 346 -20.99 -5.13 -11.73
CA ALA A 346 -21.49 -5.02 -10.36
C ALA A 346 -20.84 -6.08 -9.45
N SER A 347 -20.80 -7.36 -9.85
CA SER A 347 -20.19 -8.42 -9.05
C SER A 347 -18.71 -8.15 -8.77
N THR A 348 -17.96 -7.59 -9.72
CA THR A 348 -16.54 -7.27 -9.52
C THR A 348 -16.29 -6.24 -8.41
N LYS A 349 -17.25 -5.36 -8.14
CA LYS A 349 -17.17 -4.38 -7.03
C LYS A 349 -17.37 -5.04 -5.67
N PHE A 350 -18.21 -6.09 -5.62
CA PHE A 350 -18.51 -6.81 -4.39
C PHE A 350 -17.47 -7.85 -4.00
N ILE A 351 -16.74 -8.43 -4.96
CA ILE A 351 -15.72 -9.45 -4.67
C ILE A 351 -14.67 -8.95 -3.67
N LYS A 352 -14.21 -7.71 -3.79
CA LYS A 352 -13.22 -7.15 -2.86
C LYS A 352 -13.80 -6.81 -1.48
N LEU A 353 -15.13 -6.76 -1.32
CA LEU A 353 -15.80 -6.64 -0.02
C LEU A 353 -15.92 -7.98 0.71
N VAL A 354 -15.80 -9.11 0.00
CA VAL A 354 -15.96 -10.46 0.59
C VAL A 354 -14.88 -10.74 1.64
N GLY A 355 -13.64 -10.30 1.43
CA GLY A 355 -12.56 -10.48 2.42
C GLY A 355 -12.88 -9.83 3.77
N TRP A 356 -13.53 -8.66 3.74
CA TRP A 356 -14.04 -8.01 4.95
C TRP A 356 -15.27 -8.74 5.52
N LEU A 357 -16.22 -9.16 4.68
CA LEU A 357 -17.40 -9.90 5.16
C LEU A 357 -17.05 -11.22 5.86
N LEU A 358 -15.98 -11.89 5.42
CA LEU A 358 -15.48 -13.13 6.01
C LEU A 358 -14.68 -12.89 7.30
N SER A 359 -13.99 -11.76 7.43
CA SER A 359 -13.29 -11.37 8.67
C SER A 359 -14.20 -10.66 9.69
N ALA A 360 -15.38 -10.20 9.25
CA ALA A 360 -16.40 -9.56 10.06
C ALA A 360 -17.39 -10.58 10.65
N THR A 361 -16.93 -11.48 11.51
CA THR A 361 -17.82 -12.36 12.30
C THR A 361 -18.55 -11.62 13.45
N SER A 362 -18.61 -10.29 13.48
CA SER A 362 -19.19 -9.56 14.63
C SER A 362 -20.04 -8.31 14.37
N LEU A 363 -20.39 -7.93 13.13
CA LEU A 363 -21.25 -6.77 12.88
C LEU A 363 -22.31 -7.06 11.81
N GLY A 364 -23.56 -6.77 12.16
CA GLY A 364 -24.77 -7.01 11.34
C GLY A 364 -24.80 -6.24 10.01
N PRO A 365 -25.89 -6.38 9.24
CA PRO A 365 -25.98 -5.86 7.87
C PRO A 365 -26.06 -4.33 7.88
N TYR A 366 -25.60 -3.69 6.80
CA TYR A 366 -25.72 -2.27 6.41
C TYR A 366 -24.51 -1.33 6.69
N PRO A 367 -24.23 -0.35 5.79
CA PRO A 367 -24.79 -0.11 4.46
C PRO A 367 -23.74 -0.23 3.34
N VAL A 368 -23.94 -1.22 2.48
CA VAL A 368 -23.27 -1.43 1.18
C VAL A 368 -23.42 -0.21 0.23
N VAL A 369 -24.35 0.69 0.53
CA VAL A 369 -24.71 1.86 -0.28
C VAL A 369 -23.65 2.98 -0.23
N CYS A 370 -22.91 3.14 0.87
CA CYS A 370 -21.87 4.18 0.99
C CYS A 370 -20.63 3.89 0.13
N VAL A 371 -20.38 2.61 -0.21
CA VAL A 371 -19.24 2.17 -1.02
C VAL A 371 -19.25 2.78 -2.42
N TYR A 372 -20.44 3.05 -2.97
CA TYR A 372 -20.58 3.56 -4.33
C TYR A 372 -20.24 5.06 -4.47
N LEU A 373 -20.49 5.85 -3.40
CA LEU A 373 -20.25 7.30 -3.43
C LEU A 373 -18.76 7.66 -3.31
N LEU A 374 -17.96 6.83 -2.64
CA LEU A 374 -16.51 7.06 -2.50
C LEU A 374 -15.66 6.49 -3.64
N TRP A 375 -16.19 5.53 -4.41
CA TRP A 375 -15.55 5.09 -5.65
C TRP A 375 -15.52 6.18 -6.73
N LEU A 376 -16.33 7.23 -6.60
CA LEU A 376 -16.32 8.43 -7.45
C LEU A 376 -15.38 9.52 -6.94
N LEU A 377 -14.89 9.44 -5.70
CA LEU A 377 -14.09 10.48 -5.06
C LEU A 377 -12.60 10.59 -5.45
N PRO A 378 -11.96 9.70 -6.26
CA PRO A 378 -10.63 10.03 -6.78
C PRO A 378 -10.62 11.23 -7.75
N TRP A 379 -11.77 11.89 -8.00
CA TRP A 379 -11.96 12.84 -9.11
C TRP A 379 -12.74 14.14 -8.78
N PHE A 380 -13.02 14.46 -7.51
CA PHE A 380 -13.13 15.87 -7.11
C PHE A 380 -11.73 16.24 -6.59
N ASP A 381 -10.77 16.69 -7.39
CA ASP A 381 -10.77 17.99 -8.03
C ASP A 381 -9.65 18.00 -9.10
N GLN A 382 -9.99 18.09 -10.39
CA GLN A 382 -9.02 18.37 -11.47
C GLN A 382 -9.01 19.85 -11.87
N ASP A 383 -9.74 20.73 -11.16
CA ASP A 383 -9.91 22.12 -11.57
C ASP A 383 -9.47 23.13 -10.50
N ILE A 384 -8.38 22.87 -9.74
CA ILE A 384 -7.63 23.94 -9.06
C ILE A 384 -6.12 23.69 -9.11
N LEU A 385 -5.50 24.12 -10.21
CA LEU A 385 -4.21 24.82 -10.16
C LEU A 385 -4.45 26.15 -10.91
N PRO A 386 -4.10 27.33 -10.36
CA PRO A 386 -2.94 27.56 -9.48
C PRO A 386 -3.19 28.58 -8.35
N ILE A 387 -3.02 28.25 -7.07
CA ILE A 387 -2.84 29.28 -6.02
C ILE A 387 -1.82 28.81 -4.97
N TYR A 388 -0.63 29.43 -5.01
CA TYR A 388 0.26 29.84 -3.91
C TYR A 388 0.50 28.83 -2.76
N SER A 389 1.71 28.28 -2.60
CA SER A 389 2.86 28.87 -1.88
C SER A 389 2.49 29.52 -0.54
N GLN A 390 3.14 29.02 0.53
CA GLN A 390 3.02 29.39 1.95
C GLN A 390 1.95 28.64 2.74
N GLN A 391 2.32 27.46 3.24
CA GLN A 391 2.29 27.17 4.67
C GLN A 391 3.23 25.99 4.93
N HIS A 392 4.47 26.31 5.32
CA HIS A 392 5.38 25.36 5.94
C HIS A 392 4.87 24.99 7.33
N GLY A 393 4.76 23.69 7.59
CA GLY A 393 4.59 23.08 8.92
C GLY A 393 3.56 21.94 8.93
N PRO A 394 3.61 20.99 9.87
CA PRO A 394 4.74 20.29 10.48
C PRO A 394 5.13 18.98 9.73
N ILE A 395 4.42 18.62 8.65
CA ILE A 395 4.46 17.27 8.06
C ILE A 395 5.68 17.02 7.18
N GLU A 396 6.20 18.03 6.47
CA GLU A 396 7.49 17.92 5.77
C GLU A 396 8.64 17.58 6.72
N SER A 397 8.51 17.94 8.01
CA SER A 397 9.54 17.64 9.00
C SER A 397 9.58 16.16 9.41
N ALA A 398 8.48 15.41 9.29
CA ALA A 398 8.40 13.99 9.64
C ALA A 398 9.13 13.12 8.61
N ASP A 399 8.82 13.30 7.33
CA ASP A 399 9.45 12.58 6.23
C ASP A 399 10.96 12.92 6.13
N ILE A 400 11.35 14.18 6.35
CA ILE A 400 12.76 14.58 6.43
C ILE A 400 13.48 13.91 7.63
N LYS A 401 12.81 13.81 8.79
CA LYS A 401 13.39 13.18 10.00
C LYS A 401 13.52 11.66 9.87
N LYS A 402 12.55 10.99 9.24
CA LYS A 402 12.61 9.57 8.87
C LYS A 402 13.81 9.29 7.96
N ARG A 403 14.09 10.21 7.03
CA ARG A 403 15.29 10.17 6.19
C ARG A 403 16.60 10.34 6.93
N SER A 404 16.67 11.21 7.94
CA SER A 404 17.88 11.37 8.75
C SER A 404 18.15 10.20 9.70
N ALA A 405 17.12 9.40 10.04
CA ALA A 405 17.24 8.25 10.94
C ALA A 405 17.85 7.00 10.28
N ILE A 406 17.83 6.93 8.94
CA ILE A 406 18.32 5.81 8.10
C ILE A 406 19.69 6.15 7.51
#